data_AF-A0A3B9YQD2-F1
#
_entry.id   AF-A0A3B9YQD2-F1
#
_cell.length_a   1.000
_cell.length_b   1.000
_cell.length_c   1.000
_cell.angle_alpha   90.00
_cell.angle_beta   90.00
_cell.angle_gamma   90.00
#
_symmetry.space_group_name_H-M   'P 1'
#
loop_
_entity.id
_entity.type
_entity.pdbx_description
1 polymer ?
#
loop_
_entity_poly.entity_id
_entity_poly.type
_entity_poly.pdbx_seq_one_letter_code
_entity_poly.pdbx_strand_id
1 'polypeptide(L)'
;AIFDLIVSPTAHILPVREMTKLCKQQGAHVLIDAAHGPGQVPLDIQSLGADWVTGNLHKWLFCPRGTAFFWAGPQVRDLTAPLAV
;
A
#
# COMPACT_ATOMS: atom_id res chain seq x y z
N ALA A 1 -2.11 -10.67 4.30
CA ALA A 1 -1.62 -9.79 5.39
C ALA A 1 -1.84 -8.34 4.99
N ILE A 2 -2.00 -7.46 5.98
CA ILE A 2 -2.18 -6.02 5.79
C ILE A 2 -1.13 -5.30 6.64
N PHE A 3 -0.34 -4.41 6.04
CA PHE A 3 0.73 -3.68 6.74
C PHE A 3 0.69 -2.19 6.40
N ASP A 4 0.97 -1.35 7.38
CA ASP A 4 1.25 0.06 7.14
C ASP A 4 2.66 0.22 6.55
N LEU A 5 2.85 1.11 5.58
CA LEU A 5 4.19 1.55 5.17
C LEU A 5 4.83 2.41 6.27
N ILE A 6 4.05 3.34 6.82
CA ILE A 6 4.44 4.22 7.93
C ILE A 6 3.33 4.21 8.98
N VAL A 7 3.68 3.78 10.19
CA VAL A 7 2.74 3.64 11.31
C VAL A 7 2.29 5.02 11.78
N SER A 8 0.98 5.29 11.74
CA SER A 8 0.42 6.61 12.06
C SER A 8 0.81 7.18 13.44
N PRO A 9 0.68 6.44 14.57
CA PRO A 9 0.96 7.01 15.89
C PRO A 9 2.44 7.26 16.19
N THR A 10 3.36 6.60 15.49
CA THR A 10 4.79 6.61 15.84
C THR A 10 5.71 7.05 14.72
N ALA A 11 5.17 7.25 13.51
CA ALA A 11 5.92 7.58 12.30
C ALA A 11 7.03 6.59 11.94
N HIS A 12 6.99 5.35 12.46
CA HIS A 12 7.94 4.32 12.07
C HIS A 12 7.70 3.84 10.64
N ILE A 13 8.75 3.85 9.83
CA ILE A 13 8.75 3.22 8.51
C ILE A 13 8.99 1.72 8.72
N LEU A 14 8.04 0.88 8.29
CA LEU A 14 8.17 -0.57 8.45
C LEU A 14 9.00 -1.18 7.30
N PRO A 15 9.74 -2.27 7.56
CA PRO A 15 10.45 -3.04 6.52
C PRO A 15 9.47 -3.88 5.69
N VAL A 16 8.52 -3.22 5.04
CA VAL A 16 7.39 -3.87 4.37
C VAL A 16 7.82 -4.77 3.21
N ARG A 17 8.98 -4.52 2.59
CA ARG A 17 9.50 -5.36 1.50
C ARG A 17 9.87 -6.75 2.04
N GLU A 18 10.60 -6.78 3.14
CA GLU A 18 11.00 -8.02 3.82
C GLU A 18 9.78 -8.78 4.34
N MET A 19 8.85 -8.06 4.99
CA MET A 19 7.60 -8.63 5.49
C MET A 19 6.74 -9.20 4.35
N THR A 20 6.63 -8.47 3.25
CA THR A 20 5.90 -8.92 2.05
C THR A 20 6.52 -10.18 1.47
N LYS A 21 7.85 -10.23 1.33
CA LYS A 21 8.56 -11.41 0.85
C LYS A 21 8.25 -12.65 1.70
N LEU A 22 8.28 -12.52 3.03
CA LEU A 22 7.95 -13.62 3.94
C LEU A 22 6.50 -14.10 3.80
N CYS A 23 5.53 -13.19 3.69
CA CYS A 23 4.14 -13.56 3.45
C CYS A 23 3.96 -14.29 2.11
N LYS A 24 4.58 -13.79 1.03
CA LYS A 24 4.49 -14.42 -0.29
C LYS A 24 5.12 -15.80 -0.35
N GLN A 25 6.18 -16.06 0.43
CA GLN A 25 6.75 -17.41 0.58
C GLN A 25 5.77 -18.42 1.18
N GLN A 26 4.76 -17.96 1.92
CA GLN A 26 3.70 -18.79 2.48
C GLN A 26 2.44 -18.82 1.59
N GLY A 27 2.52 -18.28 0.36
CA GLY A 27 1.37 -18.18 -0.54
C GLY A 27 0.32 -17.16 -0.11
N ALA A 28 0.62 -16.28 0.85
CA ALA A 28 -0.32 -15.28 1.32
C ALA A 28 -0.23 -13.99 0.48
N HIS A 29 -1.39 -13.43 0.17
CA HIS A 29 -1.46 -12.10 -0.44
C HIS A 29 -1.15 -10.98 0.55
N VAL A 30 -0.65 -9.85 0.05
CA VAL A 30 -0.26 -8.68 0.85
C VAL A 30 -0.86 -7.40 0.31
N LEU A 31 -1.51 -6.65 1.20
CA LEU A 31 -1.92 -5.26 0.97
C LEU A 31 -1.07 -4.34 1.85
N ILE A 32 -0.51 -3.29 1.25
CA ILE A 32 0.19 -2.24 1.99
C ILE A 32 -0.70 -0.99 2.05
N ASP A 33 -0.95 -0.52 3.27
CA ASP A 33 -1.49 0.81 3.52
C ASP A 33 -0.34 1.84 3.55
N ALA A 34 -0.19 2.54 2.42
CA ALA A 34 0.74 3.65 2.27
C ALA A 34 0.07 5.00 2.57
N ALA A 35 -0.93 5.08 3.45
CA ALA A 35 -1.64 6.32 3.78
C ALA A 35 -0.74 7.49 4.18
N HIS A 36 0.46 7.22 4.72
CA HIS A 36 1.46 8.22 5.09
C HIS A 36 2.68 8.23 4.13
N GLY A 37 2.69 7.44 3.05
CA GLY A 37 3.82 7.39 2.11
C GLY A 37 3.87 8.55 1.09
N PRO A 38 2.83 8.73 0.23
CA PRO A 38 2.85 9.66 -0.89
C PRO A 38 3.18 11.08 -0.45
N GLY A 39 4.22 11.67 -1.05
CA GLY A 39 4.68 13.02 -0.74
C GLY A 39 5.51 13.13 0.55
N GLN A 40 5.51 12.13 1.44
CA GLN A 40 6.35 12.12 2.64
C GLN A 40 7.71 11.47 2.41
N VAL A 41 7.73 10.35 1.67
CA VAL A 41 8.93 9.56 1.39
C VAL A 41 8.97 9.15 -0.08
N PRO A 42 10.15 8.86 -0.65
CA PRO A 42 10.25 8.22 -1.95
C PRO A 42 9.43 6.91 -1.95
N LEU A 43 8.46 6.81 -2.85
CA LEU A 43 7.53 5.68 -2.91
C LEU A 43 7.57 5.02 -4.29
N ASP A 44 8.36 3.95 -4.39
CA ASP A 44 8.31 3.02 -5.52
C ASP A 44 7.41 1.83 -5.15
N ILE A 45 6.15 1.92 -5.57
CA ILE A 45 5.09 0.93 -5.32
C ILE A 45 5.48 -0.45 -5.82
N GLN A 46 6.08 -0.54 -7.02
CA GLN A 46 6.43 -1.84 -7.62
C GLN A 46 7.51 -2.55 -6.81
N SER A 47 8.46 -1.79 -6.26
CA SER A 47 9.55 -2.33 -5.46
C SER A 47 9.12 -2.91 -4.10
N LEU A 48 7.90 -2.62 -3.62
CA LEU A 48 7.39 -3.16 -2.35
C LEU A 48 7.01 -4.64 -2.47
N GLY A 49 6.75 -5.13 -3.69
CA GLY A 49 6.39 -6.52 -3.96
C GLY A 49 4.99 -6.94 -3.49
N ALA A 50 4.19 -6.00 -3.00
CA ALA A 50 2.83 -6.24 -2.54
C ALA A 50 1.87 -6.51 -3.70
N ASP A 51 0.74 -7.14 -3.40
CA ASP A 51 -0.29 -7.40 -4.38
C ASP A 51 -1.20 -6.17 -4.55
N TRP A 52 -1.46 -5.47 -3.46
CA TRP A 52 -2.20 -4.21 -3.46
C TRP A 52 -1.47 -3.14 -2.65
N VAL A 53 -1.60 -1.89 -3.08
CA VAL A 53 -1.14 -0.73 -2.33
C VAL A 53 -2.20 0.35 -2.39
N THR A 54 -2.53 0.93 -1.25
CA THR A 54 -3.46 2.06 -1.15
C THR A 54 -2.79 3.23 -0.45
N GLY A 55 -3.28 4.44 -0.64
CA GLY A 55 -2.81 5.57 0.15
C GLY A 55 -3.62 6.84 -0.04
N ASN A 56 -3.60 7.70 0.99
CA ASN A 56 -4.27 8.99 0.98
C ASN A 56 -3.40 10.04 0.29
N LEU A 57 -4.05 10.91 -0.47
CA LEU A 57 -3.40 12.04 -1.14
C LEU A 57 -3.63 13.36 -0.38
N HIS A 58 -4.55 13.38 0.57
CA HIS A 58 -4.93 14.59 1.33
C HIS A 58 -4.02 14.92 2.52
N LYS A 59 -2.89 14.21 2.65
CA LYS A 59 -1.85 14.48 3.65
C LYS A 59 -0.72 15.25 3.00
N TRP A 60 0.37 14.57 2.66
CA TRP A 60 1.63 15.19 2.22
C TRP A 60 1.64 15.57 0.73
N LEU A 61 0.61 15.19 -0.03
CA LEU A 61 0.36 15.69 -1.38
C LEU A 61 -0.65 16.84 -1.42
N PHE A 62 -1.16 17.26 -0.26
CA PHE A 62 -2.06 18.42 -0.12
C PHE A 62 -3.29 18.40 -1.03
N CYS A 63 -3.76 17.21 -1.45
CA CYS A 63 -5.01 17.07 -2.19
C CYS A 63 -6.23 17.29 -1.27
N PRO A 64 -7.42 17.54 -1.83
CA PRO A 64 -8.65 17.59 -1.03
C PRO A 64 -8.90 16.30 -0.25
N ARG A 65 -9.55 16.43 0.92
CA ARG A 65 -10.02 15.26 1.70
C ARG A 65 -10.93 14.38 0.85
N GLY A 66 -10.78 13.07 0.97
CA GLY A 66 -11.46 12.07 0.13
C GLY A 66 -10.66 11.63 -1.09
N THR A 67 -9.53 12.29 -1.41
CA THR A 67 -8.65 11.84 -2.50
C THR A 67 -7.66 10.77 -2.00
N ALA A 68 -7.60 9.66 -2.73
CA ALA A 68 -6.76 8.50 -2.48
C ALA A 68 -6.40 7.81 -3.80
N PHE A 69 -5.45 6.88 -3.76
CA PHE A 69 -5.21 5.95 -4.86
C PHE A 69 -5.35 4.51 -4.37
N PHE A 70 -5.64 3.62 -5.31
CA PHE A 70 -5.57 2.18 -5.12
C PHE A 70 -4.82 1.57 -6.31
N TRP A 71 -3.75 0.86 -6.03
CA TRP A 71 -2.94 0.16 -7.02
C TRP A 71 -3.09 -1.35 -6.82
N ALA A 72 -3.36 -2.05 -7.92
CA ALA A 72 -3.40 -3.51 -7.97
C ALA A 72 -2.28 -4.02 -8.89
N GLY A 73 -1.47 -4.93 -8.36
CA GLY A 73 -0.39 -5.57 -9.10
C GLY A 73 -0.93 -6.45 -10.23
N PRO A 74 -0.13 -6.69 -11.30
CA PRO A 74 -0.58 -7.45 -12.47
C PRO A 74 -1.19 -8.82 -12.15
N GLN A 75 -0.67 -9.49 -11.13
CA GLN A 75 -1.03 -10.86 -10.74
C GLN A 75 -2.39 -10.96 -10.04
N VAL A 76 -2.92 -9.85 -9.51
CA VAL A 76 -4.17 -9.82 -8.74
C VAL A 76 -5.26 -8.99 -9.40
N ARG A 77 -5.05 -8.55 -10.65
CA ARG A 77 -6.04 -7.76 -11.40
C ARG A 77 -7.36 -8.52 -11.57
N ASP A 78 -7.30 -9.80 -11.90
CA ASP A 78 -8.49 -10.63 -12.07
C ASP A 78 -9.21 -10.91 -10.74
N LEU A 79 -8.51 -10.74 -9.62
CA LEU A 79 -9.06 -10.83 -8.27
C LEU A 79 -9.61 -9.49 -7.76
N THR A 80 -9.43 -8.41 -8.52
CA THR A 80 -9.75 -7.04 -8.11
C THR A 80 -10.90 -6.51 -8.95
N ALA A 81 -12.11 -6.60 -8.42
CA ALA A 81 -13.32 -6.08 -9.06
C ALA A 81 -14.08 -5.12 -8.12
N PRO A 82 -14.80 -4.13 -8.67
CA PRO A 82 -15.74 -3.33 -7.87
C PRO A 82 -16.80 -4.25 -7.24
N LEU A 83 -17.03 -4.09 -5.94
CA LEU A 83 -18.06 -4.85 -5.23
C LEU A 83 -19.48 -4.34 -5.55
N ALA A 84 -19.61 -3.04 -5.78
CA ALA A 84 -20.86 -2.37 -6.16
C ALA A 84 -20.53 -1.19 -7.09
N VAL A 85 -21.47 -0.85 -7.97
CA VAL A 85 -21.45 0.33 -8.84
C VAL A 85 -22.63 1.21 -8.48
#